data_AF-A0A966EIU7-F1
#
_entry.id   AF-A0A966EIU7-F1
#
_cell.length_a   1.000
_cell.length_b   1.000
_cell.length_c   1.000
_cell.angle_alpha   90.00
_cell.angle_beta   90.00
_cell.angle_gamma   90.00
#
_symmetry.space_group_name_H-M   'P 1'
#
loop_
_entity.id
_entity.type
_entity.pdbx_description
1 polymer ?
#
loop_
_entity_poly.entity_id
_entity_poly.type
_entity_poly.pdbx_seq_one_letter_code
_entity_poly.pdbx_strand_id
1 'polypeptide(L)'
;MSDDKRIDDDWKKRAFEEKQKLASQMGGIVEETADSTDSAERAPIESDPRFPGLVQQIAYPALMALGQIPDPRTGERMLDLNLARDTIDLLGVLDAKTEGNLSKEEDEMIKNLLRDLHVAYTQVAAAENQAAMDSEADSPSE
;
A
#
# COMPACT_ATOMS: atom_id res chain seq x y z
N MET A 1 -13.86 -52.91 -19.34
CA MET A 1 -12.88 -51.84 -19.08
C MET A 1 -12.05 -51.76 -20.35
N SER A 2 -12.23 -50.82 -21.28
CA SER A 2 -12.37 -49.37 -21.08
C SER A 2 -12.98 -48.74 -22.34
N ASP A 3 -14.22 -48.24 -22.24
CA ASP A 3 -14.92 -47.46 -23.27
C ASP A 3 -15.23 -46.05 -22.73
N ASP A 4 -14.21 -45.37 -22.20
CA ASP A 4 -14.35 -44.06 -21.55
C ASP A 4 -13.30 -43.05 -22.04
N LYS A 5 -12.95 -43.12 -23.33
CA LYS A 5 -12.06 -42.14 -23.98
C LYS A 5 -12.60 -41.55 -25.29
N ARG A 6 -13.61 -42.15 -25.92
CA ARG A 6 -14.18 -41.64 -27.19
C ARG A 6 -15.14 -40.46 -27.03
N ILE A 7 -15.76 -40.32 -25.86
CA ILE A 7 -16.78 -39.28 -25.60
C ILE A 7 -16.13 -37.90 -25.33
N ASP A 8 -14.84 -37.90 -25.00
CA ASP A 8 -14.09 -36.70 -24.59
C ASP A 8 -13.51 -35.90 -25.79
N ASP A 9 -13.57 -36.44 -27.01
CA ASP A 9 -13.07 -35.77 -28.23
C ASP A 9 -14.21 -35.13 -29.06
N ASP A 10 -15.43 -35.66 -28.96
CA ASP A 10 -16.57 -35.21 -29.76
C ASP A 10 -17.10 -33.84 -29.32
N TRP A 11 -16.99 -33.50 -28.03
CA TRP A 11 -17.41 -32.19 -27.52
C TRP A 11 -16.41 -31.08 -27.87
N LYS A 12 -15.11 -31.39 -27.89
CA LYS A 12 -14.04 -30.46 -28.31
C LYS A 12 -14.16 -30.09 -29.78
N LYS A 13 -14.49 -31.09 -30.61
CA LYS A 13 -14.67 -30.90 -32.06
C LYS A 13 -15.87 -30.01 -32.37
N ARG A 14 -16.97 -30.19 -31.63
CA ARG A 14 -18.19 -29.35 -31.74
C ARG A 14 -17.97 -27.92 -31.24
N ALA A 15 -17.25 -27.76 -30.13
CA ALA A 15 -16.91 -26.44 -29.60
C ALA A 15 -16.04 -25.63 -30.58
N PHE A 16 -15.14 -26.30 -31.30
CA PHE A 16 -14.28 -25.67 -32.30
C PHE A 16 -15.05 -25.28 -33.57
N GLU A 17 -15.91 -26.17 -34.08
CA GLU A 17 -16.75 -25.90 -35.25
C GLU A 17 -17.76 -24.76 -35.00
N GLU A 18 -18.43 -24.74 -33.83
CA GLU A 18 -19.35 -23.64 -33.50
C GLU A 18 -18.59 -22.31 -33.39
N LYS A 19 -17.44 -22.30 -32.71
CA LYS A 19 -16.64 -21.08 -32.52
C LYS A 19 -16.10 -20.55 -33.86
N GLN A 20 -15.71 -21.42 -34.78
CA GLN A 20 -15.23 -21.04 -36.10
C GLN A 20 -16.38 -20.53 -37.00
N LYS A 21 -17.57 -21.12 -36.89
CA LYS A 21 -18.76 -20.69 -37.61
C LYS A 21 -19.28 -19.34 -37.11
N LEU A 22 -19.21 -19.09 -35.80
CA LEU A 22 -19.49 -17.80 -35.15
C LEU A 22 -18.47 -16.74 -35.56
N ALA A 23 -17.17 -17.07 -35.61
CA ALA A 23 -16.10 -16.17 -36.05
C ALA A 23 -16.25 -15.76 -37.52
N SER A 24 -16.75 -16.67 -38.37
CA SER A 24 -16.97 -16.39 -39.79
C SER A 24 -18.27 -15.61 -40.06
N GLN A 25 -19.24 -15.65 -39.14
CA GLN A 25 -20.53 -14.95 -39.24
C GLN A 25 -20.49 -13.55 -38.60
N MET A 26 -19.65 -13.35 -37.59
CA MET A 26 -19.48 -12.09 -36.87
C MET A 26 -18.15 -11.47 -37.29
N GLY A 27 -18.19 -10.65 -38.35
CA GLY A 27 -17.01 -10.12 -39.04
C GLY A 27 -15.82 -9.74 -38.14
N GLY A 28 -14.81 -10.62 -38.13
CA GLY A 28 -13.41 -10.24 -37.93
C GLY A 28 -13.00 -9.69 -36.56
N ILE A 29 -13.54 -10.19 -35.45
CA ILE A 29 -12.93 -9.97 -34.12
C ILE A 29 -12.95 -11.28 -33.32
N VAL A 30 -12.06 -12.20 -33.66
CA VAL A 30 -11.65 -13.27 -32.75
C VAL A 30 -10.13 -13.34 -32.83
N GLU A 31 -9.47 -12.44 -32.10
CA GLU A 31 -8.06 -12.59 -31.81
C GLU A 31 -7.91 -13.37 -30.51
N GLU A 32 -7.08 -14.39 -30.64
CA GLU A 32 -6.69 -15.41 -29.70
C GLU A 32 -5.83 -14.81 -28.58
N THR A 33 -6.40 -14.59 -27.38
CA THR A 33 -5.61 -14.22 -26.20
C THR A 33 -5.29 -15.45 -25.36
N ALA A 34 -4.37 -16.25 -25.90
CA ALA A 34 -3.56 -17.18 -25.13
C ALA A 34 -2.11 -16.69 -25.20
N ASP A 35 -1.85 -15.52 -24.60
CA ASP A 35 -0.51 -15.15 -24.17
C ASP A 35 -0.58 -14.38 -22.86
N SER A 36 0.27 -14.76 -21.91
CA SER A 36 0.25 -14.32 -20.53
C SER A 36 0.96 -12.98 -20.39
N THR A 37 0.26 -11.92 -20.80
CA THR A 37 0.71 -10.54 -20.63
C THR A 37 -0.28 -9.82 -19.72
N ASP A 38 -0.21 -10.09 -18.42
CA ASP A 38 -0.90 -9.29 -17.38
C ASP A 38 -0.17 -7.97 -17.14
N SER A 39 -0.01 -7.22 -18.23
CA SER A 39 0.35 -5.81 -18.24
C SER A 39 -0.54 -5.16 -19.29
N ALA A 40 -1.85 -5.31 -19.08
CA ALA A 40 -2.79 -4.41 -19.68
C ALA A 40 -2.38 -3.00 -19.24
N GLU A 41 -2.04 -2.15 -20.21
CA GLU A 41 -1.86 -0.71 -20.02
C GLU A 41 -3.15 -0.14 -19.39
N ARG A 42 -3.24 -0.20 -18.06
CA ARG A 42 -4.22 0.57 -17.31
C ARG A 42 -3.91 2.03 -17.60
N ALA A 43 -4.93 2.78 -18.03
CA ALA A 43 -4.83 4.22 -18.19
C ALA A 43 -4.22 4.83 -16.91
N PRO A 44 -3.39 5.89 -17.04
CA PRO A 44 -2.79 6.54 -15.88
C PRO A 44 -3.87 6.89 -14.85
N ILE A 45 -3.63 6.53 -13.59
CA ILE A 45 -4.51 6.89 -12.49
C ILE A 45 -4.39 8.40 -12.27
N GLU A 46 -5.49 9.11 -12.43
CA GLU A 46 -5.55 10.55 -12.14
C GLU A 46 -5.50 10.75 -10.61
N SER A 47 -4.72 11.73 -10.17
CA SER A 47 -4.63 12.07 -8.75
C SER A 47 -5.92 12.74 -8.25
N ASP A 48 -6.37 12.33 -7.06
CA ASP A 48 -7.46 12.99 -6.35
C ASP A 48 -6.90 14.07 -5.40
N PRO A 49 -7.35 15.34 -5.51
CA PRO A 49 -6.86 16.41 -4.65
C PRO A 49 -7.14 16.19 -3.14
N ARG A 50 -8.00 15.22 -2.78
CA ARG A 50 -8.33 14.88 -1.38
C ARG A 50 -7.38 13.85 -0.78
N PHE A 51 -6.64 13.09 -1.60
CA PHE A 51 -5.74 12.04 -1.10
C PHE A 51 -4.64 12.59 -0.16
N PRO A 52 -3.96 13.71 -0.47
CA PRO A 52 -3.01 14.33 0.46
C PRO A 52 -3.63 14.69 1.81
N GLY A 53 -4.89 15.16 1.81
CA GLY A 53 -5.61 15.49 3.04
C GLY A 53 -5.90 14.26 3.90
N LEU A 54 -6.29 13.14 3.28
CA LEU A 54 -6.48 11.86 3.98
C LEU A 54 -5.19 11.38 4.63
N VAL A 55 -4.08 11.38 3.87
CA VAL A 55 -2.78 10.96 4.38
C VAL A 55 -2.33 11.85 5.55
N GLN A 56 -2.52 13.17 5.45
CA GLN A 56 -2.22 14.10 6.55
C GLN A 56 -3.07 13.87 7.80
N GLN A 57 -4.37 13.56 7.65
CA GLN A 57 -5.23 13.26 8.80
C GLN A 57 -4.74 12.05 9.58
N ILE A 58 -4.21 11.04 8.88
CA ILE A 58 -3.63 9.84 9.50
C ILE A 58 -2.24 10.15 10.07
N ALA A 59 -1.44 10.99 9.42
CA ALA A 59 -0.08 11.31 9.87
C ALA A 59 -0.01 12.27 11.08
N TYR A 60 -1.03 13.10 11.28
CA TYR A 60 -1.04 14.14 12.31
C TYR A 60 -0.78 13.61 13.75
N PRO A 61 -1.42 12.51 14.20
CA PRO A 61 -1.11 11.90 15.50
C PRO A 61 0.36 11.49 15.64
N ALA A 62 1.01 10.99 14.57
CA ALA A 62 2.43 10.64 14.62
C ALA A 62 3.31 11.86 14.86
N LEU A 63 3.02 12.97 14.16
CA LEU A 63 3.76 14.22 14.33
C LEU A 63 3.60 14.81 15.74
N MET A 64 2.39 14.73 16.29
CA MET A 64 2.14 15.14 17.69
C MET A 64 2.90 14.25 18.67
N ALA A 65 2.80 12.93 18.49
CA ALA A 65 3.40 11.94 19.37
C ALA A 65 4.93 11.94 19.33
N LEU A 66 5.54 12.41 18.24
CA LEU A 66 6.98 12.67 18.12
C LEU A 66 7.39 14.06 18.65
N GLY A 67 6.46 14.82 19.24
CA GLY A 67 6.71 16.16 19.75
C GLY A 67 7.07 17.18 18.66
N GLN A 68 6.85 16.88 17.37
CA GLN A 68 7.17 17.78 16.26
C GLN A 68 6.21 18.98 16.20
N ILE A 69 4.96 18.73 16.57
CA ILE A 69 3.91 19.75 16.67
C ILE A 69 3.30 19.74 18.09
N PRO A 70 2.91 20.91 18.61
CA PRO A 70 2.21 20.98 19.89
C PRO A 70 0.77 20.48 19.75
N ASP A 71 0.20 19.96 20.84
CA ASP A 71 -1.22 19.64 20.92
C ASP A 71 -2.05 20.94 20.75
N PRO A 72 -3.00 21.01 19.81
CA PRO A 72 -3.77 22.22 19.56
C PRO A 72 -4.72 22.59 20.71
N ARG A 73 -5.04 21.66 21.61
CA ARG A 73 -5.93 21.85 22.76
C ARG A 73 -5.17 22.33 23.99
N THR A 74 -4.01 21.75 24.27
CA THR A 74 -3.23 22.07 25.48
C THR A 74 -2.07 23.03 25.21
N GLY A 75 -1.59 23.10 23.96
CA GLY A 75 -0.37 23.81 23.57
C GLY A 75 0.92 23.08 23.95
N GLU A 76 0.82 21.92 24.60
CA GLU A 76 1.96 21.18 25.10
C GLU A 76 2.52 20.23 24.03
N ARG A 77 3.84 20.04 24.05
CA ARG A 77 4.48 18.99 23.26
C ARG A 77 4.43 17.70 24.07
N MET A 78 3.90 16.65 23.46
CA MET A 78 3.84 15.31 24.03
C MET A 78 4.88 14.42 23.33
N LEU A 79 5.46 13.50 24.08
CA LEU A 79 6.28 12.42 23.53
C LEU A 79 5.62 11.08 23.86
N ASP A 80 5.16 10.39 22.82
CA ASP A 80 4.58 9.03 22.90
C ASP A 80 5.08 8.20 21.72
N LEU A 81 6.17 7.45 21.94
CA LEU A 81 6.75 6.61 20.90
C LEU A 81 5.82 5.46 20.48
N ASN A 82 4.91 5.00 21.35
CA ASN A 82 4.00 3.92 20.98
C ASN A 82 2.94 4.44 20.00
N LEU A 83 2.32 5.58 20.33
CA LEU A 83 1.34 6.21 19.45
C LEU A 83 1.97 6.61 18.09
N ALA A 84 3.19 7.12 18.12
CA ALA A 84 3.92 7.44 16.89
C ALA A 84 4.12 6.20 16.01
N ARG A 85 4.58 5.10 16.59
CA ARG A 85 4.79 3.84 15.89
C ARG A 85 3.50 3.28 15.31
N ASP A 86 2.44 3.17 16.11
CA ASP A 86 1.15 2.63 15.68
C ASP A 86 0.58 3.42 14.49
N THR A 87 0.76 4.74 14.52
CA THR A 87 0.31 5.62 13.43
C THR A 87 1.15 5.45 12.16
N ILE A 88 2.48 5.29 12.29
CA ILE A 88 3.37 5.02 11.15
C ILE A 88 3.05 3.65 10.54
N ASP A 89 2.83 2.63 11.36
CA ASP A 89 2.43 1.30 10.92
C ASP A 89 1.08 1.34 10.18
N LEU A 90 0.12 2.15 10.66
CA LEU A 90 -1.16 2.37 9.99
C LEU A 90 -1.00 3.04 8.61
N LEU A 91 -0.13 4.04 8.49
CA LEU A 91 0.22 4.64 7.18
C LEU A 91 0.87 3.61 6.25
N GLY A 92 1.71 2.71 6.78
CA GLY A 92 2.31 1.62 6.02
C GLY A 92 1.27 0.61 5.52
N VAL A 93 0.25 0.32 6.32
CA VAL A 93 -0.90 -0.49 5.90
C VAL A 93 -1.69 0.21 4.79
N LEU A 94 -1.89 1.53 4.89
CA LEU A 94 -2.56 2.30 3.83
C LEU A 94 -1.80 2.17 2.52
N ASP A 95 -0.49 2.47 2.51
CA ASP A 95 0.39 2.34 1.33
C ASP A 95 0.28 0.94 0.69
N ALA A 96 0.48 -0.11 1.48
CA ALA A 96 0.42 -1.49 1.01
C ALA A 96 -0.97 -1.91 0.48
N LYS A 97 -2.07 -1.36 1.04
CA LYS A 97 -3.43 -1.67 0.57
C LYS A 97 -3.84 -0.85 -0.64
N THR A 98 -3.18 0.28 -0.89
CA THR A 98 -3.44 1.14 -2.05
C THR A 98 -2.50 0.91 -3.22
N GLU A 99 -1.53 0.00 -3.10
CA GLU A 99 -0.59 -0.34 -4.17
C GLU A 99 -1.31 -0.67 -5.49
N GLY A 100 -0.83 -0.07 -6.59
CA GLY A 100 -1.43 -0.21 -7.92
C GLY A 100 -2.74 0.57 -8.14
N ASN A 101 -3.22 1.30 -7.12
CA ASN A 101 -4.40 2.17 -7.19
C ASN A 101 -4.08 3.67 -7.00
N LEU A 102 -2.80 4.04 -6.85
CA LEU A 102 -2.36 5.42 -6.67
C LEU A 102 -1.85 6.02 -7.97
N SER A 103 -2.01 7.34 -8.13
CA SER A 103 -1.22 8.08 -9.11
C SER A 103 0.27 8.03 -8.74
N LYS A 104 1.15 8.37 -9.68
CA LYS A 104 2.59 8.45 -9.40
C LYS A 104 2.89 9.49 -8.31
N GLU A 105 2.22 10.65 -8.37
CA GLU A 105 2.41 11.69 -7.36
C GLU A 105 1.96 11.24 -5.97
N GLU A 106 0.84 10.51 -5.89
CA GLU A 106 0.29 10.00 -4.63
C GLU A 106 1.18 8.93 -4.00
N ASP A 107 1.67 7.99 -4.82
CA ASP A 107 2.60 6.94 -4.42
C ASP A 107 3.92 7.52 -3.89
N GLU A 108 4.49 8.48 -4.63
CA GLU A 108 5.71 9.17 -4.19
C GLU A 108 5.48 9.97 -2.90
N MET A 109 4.34 10.65 -2.77
CA MET A 109 4.00 11.44 -1.59
C MET A 109 3.91 10.56 -0.33
N ILE A 110 3.16 9.46 -0.36
CA ILE A 110 2.98 8.60 0.82
C ILE A 110 4.29 7.92 1.23
N LYS A 111 5.09 7.45 0.24
CA LYS A 111 6.40 6.83 0.49
C LYS A 111 7.40 7.82 1.09
N ASN A 112 7.44 9.05 0.58
CA ASN A 112 8.30 10.09 1.14
C ASN A 112 7.89 10.42 2.58
N LEU A 113 6.60 10.57 2.85
CA LEU A 113 6.12 10.84 4.21
C LEU A 113 6.45 9.70 5.19
N LEU A 114 6.24 8.44 4.79
CA LEU A 114 6.60 7.28 5.60
C LEU A 114 8.11 7.24 5.91
N ARG A 115 8.96 7.52 4.93
CA ARG A 115 10.41 7.61 5.14
C ARG A 115 10.75 8.69 6.16
N ASP A 116 10.19 9.89 5.98
CA ASP A 116 10.52 11.04 6.82
C ASP A 116 10.04 10.81 8.27
N LEU A 117 8.85 10.21 8.45
CA LEU A 117 8.34 9.81 9.77
C LEU A 117 9.19 8.72 10.44
N HIS A 118 9.66 7.71 9.70
CA HIS A 118 10.57 6.70 10.25
C HIS A 118 11.90 7.31 10.71
N VAL A 119 12.47 8.23 9.93
CA VAL A 119 13.69 8.93 10.31
C VAL A 119 13.45 9.76 11.58
N ALA A 120 12.35 10.51 11.65
CA ALA A 120 12.00 11.26 12.85
C ALA A 120 11.81 10.35 14.06
N TYR A 121 11.09 9.23 13.90
CA TYR A 121 10.87 8.25 14.97
C TYR A 121 12.18 7.69 15.51
N THR A 122 13.07 7.22 14.62
CA THR A 122 14.35 6.62 15.03
C THR A 122 15.25 7.62 15.74
N GLN A 123 15.29 8.88 15.29
CA GLN A 123 16.05 9.94 15.96
C GLN A 123 15.51 10.24 17.36
N VAL A 124 14.20 10.39 17.50
CA VAL A 124 13.57 10.69 18.79
C VAL A 124 13.70 9.50 19.75
N ALA A 125 13.49 8.28 19.27
CA ALA A 125 13.66 7.07 20.08
C ALA A 125 15.11 6.89 20.56
N ALA A 126 16.10 7.19 19.71
CA ALA A 126 17.50 7.16 20.10
C ALA A 126 17.82 8.22 21.17
N ALA A 127 17.31 9.44 21.01
CA ALA A 127 17.51 10.52 21.98
C ALA A 127 16.87 10.21 23.35
N GLU A 128 15.65 9.67 23.36
CA GLU A 128 14.94 9.29 24.58
C GLU A 128 15.68 8.17 25.33
N ASN A 129 16.17 7.17 24.59
CA ASN A 129 16.96 6.09 25.18
C ASN A 129 18.29 6.61 25.76
N GLN A 130 18.96 7.54 25.07
CA GLN A 130 20.18 8.16 25.60
C GLN A 130 19.91 8.98 26.87
N ALA A 131 18.83 9.76 26.90
CA ALA A 131 18.43 10.52 28.08
C ALA A 131 18.12 9.63 29.29
N ALA A 132 17.48 8.47 29.06
CA ALA A 132 17.25 7.47 30.11
C ALA A 132 18.57 6.91 30.68
N MET A 133 19.55 6.60 29.82
CA MET A 133 20.86 6.09 30.25
C MET A 133 21.65 7.14 31.05
N ASP A 134 21.61 8.41 30.63
CA ASP A 134 22.28 9.51 31.33
C ASP A 134 21.64 9.78 32.70
N SER A 135 20.31 9.65 32.82
CA SER A 135 19.59 9.79 34.10
C SER A 135 19.87 8.66 35.10
N GLU A 136 20.12 7.44 34.64
CA GLU A 136 20.47 6.31 35.51
C GLU A 136 21.93 6.37 36.00
N ALA A 137 22.83 6.94 35.20
CA ALA A 137 24.24 7.10 35.56
C ALA A 137 24.50 8.19 36.63
N ASP A 138 23.59 9.17 36.76
CA ASP A 138 23.70 10.28 37.72
C ASP A 138 22.94 10.03 39.05
N SER A 139 22.35 8.84 39.24
CA SER A 139 21.90 8.39 40.58
C SER A 139 23.02 7.59 41.25
N PRO A 140 23.78 8.19 42.19
CA PRO A 140 24.80 7.46 42.93
C PRO A 140 24.09 6.45 43.81
N SER A 141 24.48 5.18 43.70
CA SER A 141 24.21 4.17 44.71
C SER A 141 24.60 4.71 46.10
N GLU A 142 23.61 5.02 46.94
CA GLU A 142 23.78 5.25 48.38
C GLU A 142 24.34 4.00 49.10
#